data_AF-H6BZC0-F1
#
_entry.id   AF-H6BZC0-F1
#
_cell.length_a   1.000
_cell.length_b   1.000
_cell.length_c   1.000
_cell.angle_alpha   90.00
_cell.angle_beta   90.00
_cell.angle_gamma   90.00
#
_symmetry.space_group_name_H-M   'P 1'
#
loop_
_entity.id
_entity.type
_entity.pdbx_description
1 polymer ?
#
loop_
_entity_poly.entity_id
_entity_poly.type
_entity_poly.pdbx_seq_one_letter_code
_entity_poly.pdbx_strand_id
1 'polypeptide(L)'
;MASASDVITYVGVPLAVLGVLPILYTFMLAIVTKRRICASLIQHGHRPMGAGHPQNGFTIRSSPMTNLIEVELPKYTIAPLERNDPDYWKTTMEGQCEEEEHHRLLERAESTLSMAEEGRVQGFLRGGSWRAFHWKRLIVGRKLYRIQYEDELREPPAEVDFSELVHFLLDWGAIPDTMGWEKLKSGGLWTPAGTILLKKPDGDITEPRKHVDWILRTSMPDESDGILSLTVKWTRDMTSVGESRGAASLPPGWGRLTQPPLLEVSEKKKEEEQDLPSRIEQMKDSNKYSMDSSSFRFRAEDNRIQRLFWEQKNVETGSVSEPFRTFEQSTAGLWFTCAASAILSRKQSSGGLWAFDIPTDIQTFVRRDSIPCGVMVILGLMDEGEAPEWSSESETATRNAMQLISQRQLQRFQAQQAATRLEATMPPEQAKIHKMNRLAEERRAALDDMMASAAARQERDERRAQDAIASPRMSTKAVAEACLAWLIEQGLIGREWTLDQLAEAVLYLMVVDQSQSEEGEARKVVKVLDEWMSWAAVGGMKKTQVNVLYDNKLAFCYAAALVAVVNESVNSASGRSKAGADMLDCLRLWRKVRLG
;
A
#
# COMPACT_ATOMS: atom_id res chain seq x y z
N MET A 1 -95.14 19.32 -26.77
CA MET A 1 -94.99 18.91 -25.36
C MET A 1 -94.01 17.75 -25.36
N ALA A 2 -92.80 17.93 -24.81
CA ALA A 2 -91.83 16.83 -24.74
C ALA A 2 -92.36 15.76 -23.78
N SER A 3 -92.37 14.49 -24.22
CA SER A 3 -92.84 13.37 -23.41
C SER A 3 -91.90 13.18 -22.22
N ALA A 4 -92.41 12.74 -21.06
CA ALA A 4 -91.57 12.37 -19.91
C ALA A 4 -90.51 11.31 -20.29
N SER A 5 -90.79 10.47 -21.28
CA SER A 5 -89.82 9.53 -21.86
C SER A 5 -88.65 10.23 -22.56
N ASP A 6 -88.90 11.35 -23.23
CA ASP A 6 -87.87 12.10 -23.96
C ASP A 6 -86.92 12.79 -22.96
N VAL A 7 -87.45 13.34 -21.86
CA VAL A 7 -86.62 13.96 -20.81
C VAL A 7 -85.72 12.93 -20.13
N ILE A 8 -86.21 11.73 -19.84
CA ILE A 8 -85.41 10.65 -19.26
C ILE A 8 -84.32 10.19 -20.22
N THR A 9 -84.63 10.09 -21.51
CA THR A 9 -83.68 9.58 -22.53
C THR A 9 -82.62 10.62 -22.89
N TYR A 10 -82.99 11.90 -23.04
CA TYR A 10 -82.08 12.96 -23.49
C TYR A 10 -81.36 13.69 -22.34
N VAL A 11 -81.91 13.71 -21.12
CA VAL A 11 -81.28 14.37 -19.96
C VAL A 11 -80.88 13.35 -18.91
N GLY A 12 -81.76 12.39 -18.58
CA GLY A 12 -81.50 11.40 -17.54
C GLY A 12 -80.33 10.46 -17.84
N VAL A 13 -80.26 9.92 -19.06
CA VAL A 13 -79.19 9.00 -19.48
C VAL A 13 -77.81 9.71 -19.50
N PRO A 14 -77.64 10.89 -20.13
CA PRO A 14 -76.36 11.60 -20.08
C PRO A 14 -75.94 12.01 -18.66
N LEU A 15 -76.89 12.41 -17.79
CA LEU A 15 -76.57 12.78 -16.41
C LEU A 15 -76.09 11.55 -15.60
N ALA A 16 -76.69 10.38 -15.84
CA ALA A 16 -76.25 9.12 -15.24
C ALA A 16 -74.86 8.70 -15.76
N VAL A 17 -74.58 8.87 -17.05
CA VAL A 17 -73.25 8.62 -17.63
C VAL A 17 -72.20 9.58 -17.07
N LEU A 18 -72.54 10.86 -16.89
CA LEU A 18 -71.69 11.86 -16.22
C LEU A 18 -71.41 11.49 -14.75
N GLY A 19 -72.37 10.88 -14.05
CA GLY A 19 -72.19 10.37 -12.69
C GLY A 19 -71.26 9.16 -12.60
N VAL A 20 -71.21 8.31 -13.64
CA VAL A 20 -70.38 7.08 -13.67
C VAL A 20 -68.98 7.34 -14.28
N LEU A 21 -68.81 8.41 -15.05
CA LEU A 21 -67.55 8.80 -15.69
C LEU A 21 -66.35 8.88 -14.72
N PRO A 22 -66.45 9.48 -13.51
CA PRO A 22 -65.36 9.50 -12.56
C PRO A 22 -64.91 8.10 -12.09
N ILE A 23 -65.87 7.17 -11.93
CA ILE A 23 -65.61 5.78 -11.53
C ILE A 23 -64.93 5.01 -12.67
N LEU A 24 -65.38 5.22 -13.91
CA LEU A 24 -64.74 4.64 -15.08
C LEU A 24 -63.33 5.19 -15.28
N TYR A 25 -63.12 6.48 -15.01
CA TYR A 25 -61.82 7.11 -15.08
C TYR A 25 -60.83 6.51 -14.07
N THR A 26 -61.22 6.39 -12.79
CA THR A 26 -60.36 5.78 -11.76
C THR A 26 -60.09 4.30 -12.04
N PHE A 27 -61.09 3.57 -12.54
CA PHE A 27 -60.93 2.17 -12.95
C PHE A 27 -59.92 2.02 -14.11
N MET A 28 -60.06 2.82 -15.15
CA MET A 28 -59.15 2.81 -16.30
C MET A 28 -57.74 3.23 -15.90
N LEU A 29 -57.61 4.25 -15.05
CA LEU A 29 -56.33 4.70 -14.53
C LEU A 29 -55.62 3.59 -13.73
N ALA A 30 -56.33 2.90 -12.84
CA ALA A 30 -55.80 1.78 -12.05
C ALA A 30 -55.31 0.60 -12.92
N ILE A 31 -55.98 0.33 -14.04
CA ILE A 31 -55.55 -0.72 -14.99
C ILE A 31 -54.29 -0.29 -15.74
N VAL A 32 -54.24 0.97 -16.20
CA VAL A 32 -53.08 1.50 -16.92
C VAL A 32 -51.85 1.55 -16.02
N THR A 33 -51.99 2.05 -14.79
CA THR A 33 -50.90 2.10 -13.81
C THR A 33 -50.42 0.70 -13.44
N LYS A 34 -51.33 -0.26 -13.23
CA LYS A 34 -50.96 -1.68 -13.02
C LYS A 34 -50.16 -2.26 -14.17
N ARG A 35 -50.59 -2.01 -15.42
CA ARG A 35 -49.89 -2.52 -16.61
C ARG A 35 -48.50 -1.90 -16.74
N ARG A 36 -48.35 -0.61 -16.45
CA ARG A 36 -47.04 0.08 -16.45
C ARG A 36 -46.12 -0.47 -15.36
N ILE A 37 -46.60 -0.59 -14.13
CA ILE A 37 -45.84 -1.17 -13.01
C ILE A 37 -45.39 -2.61 -13.33
N CYS A 38 -46.29 -3.42 -13.90
CA CYS A 38 -45.95 -4.79 -14.30
C CYS A 38 -44.91 -4.82 -15.43
N ALA A 39 -45.07 -3.97 -16.45
CA ALA A 39 -44.12 -3.86 -17.55
C ALA A 39 -42.75 -3.39 -17.06
N SER A 40 -42.69 -2.38 -16.19
CA SER A 40 -41.46 -1.88 -15.57
C SER A 40 -40.76 -2.98 -14.76
N LEU A 41 -41.49 -3.72 -13.90
CA LEU A 41 -40.92 -4.84 -13.15
C LEU A 41 -40.33 -5.92 -14.06
N ILE A 42 -41.01 -6.26 -15.15
CA ILE A 42 -40.54 -7.26 -16.12
C ILE A 42 -39.34 -6.74 -16.92
N GLN A 43 -39.35 -5.48 -17.35
CA GLN A 43 -38.23 -4.82 -18.05
C GLN A 43 -36.98 -4.82 -17.19
N HIS A 44 -37.12 -4.57 -15.89
CA HIS A 44 -36.01 -4.65 -14.95
C HIS A 44 -35.71 -6.10 -14.54
N GLY A 45 -36.32 -7.15 -15.11
CA GLY A 45 -35.93 -8.54 -14.90
C GLY A 45 -36.57 -9.25 -13.69
N HIS A 46 -37.60 -8.67 -13.06
CA HIS A 46 -38.43 -9.40 -12.10
C HIS A 46 -39.41 -10.31 -12.83
N ARG A 47 -39.59 -11.53 -12.33
CA ARG A 47 -40.56 -12.49 -12.89
C ARG A 47 -41.85 -12.50 -12.07
N PRO A 48 -43.03 -12.58 -12.70
CA PRO A 48 -44.27 -12.79 -11.96
C PRO A 48 -44.23 -14.16 -11.27
N MET A 49 -44.90 -14.29 -10.12
CA MET A 49 -45.05 -15.60 -9.47
C MET A 49 -45.67 -16.62 -10.44
N GLY A 50 -44.88 -17.63 -10.83
CA GLY A 50 -45.32 -18.74 -11.67
C GLY A 50 -45.32 -20.06 -10.91
N ALA A 51 -46.07 -21.05 -11.40
CA ALA A 51 -46.26 -22.35 -10.75
C ALA A 51 -44.95 -23.15 -10.51
N GLY A 52 -43.87 -22.83 -11.22
CA GLY A 52 -42.59 -23.55 -11.13
C GLY A 52 -41.64 -23.07 -10.03
N HIS A 53 -41.74 -21.83 -9.53
CA HIS A 53 -40.87 -21.25 -8.49
C HIS A 53 -41.66 -20.25 -7.62
N PRO A 54 -42.44 -20.72 -6.65
CA PRO A 54 -43.41 -19.91 -5.91
C PRO A 54 -42.79 -18.83 -5.00
N GLN A 55 -41.47 -18.85 -4.80
CA GLN A 55 -40.81 -17.96 -3.86
C GLN A 55 -40.12 -16.74 -4.51
N ASN A 56 -39.69 -16.85 -5.78
CA ASN A 56 -38.78 -15.89 -6.43
C ASN A 56 -39.48 -14.85 -7.34
N GLY A 57 -40.80 -14.67 -7.21
CA GLY A 57 -41.58 -13.80 -8.07
C GLY A 57 -42.35 -12.70 -7.34
N PHE A 58 -42.71 -11.65 -8.06
CA PHE A 58 -43.52 -10.56 -7.53
C PHE A 58 -45.02 -10.87 -7.60
N THR A 59 -45.79 -10.27 -6.69
CA THR A 59 -47.27 -10.35 -6.68
C THR A 59 -47.85 -8.96 -6.78
N ILE A 60 -48.77 -8.71 -7.72
CA ILE A 60 -49.49 -7.44 -7.81
C ILE A 60 -50.96 -7.67 -7.51
N ARG A 61 -51.47 -6.97 -6.50
CA ARG A 61 -52.89 -6.85 -6.19
C ARG A 61 -53.31 -5.42 -6.49
N SER A 62 -54.45 -5.24 -7.14
CA SER A 62 -54.95 -3.91 -7.51
C SER A 62 -56.36 -3.77 -6.98
N SER A 63 -56.62 -2.71 -6.22
CA SER A 63 -57.96 -2.32 -5.81
C SER A 63 -58.47 -1.22 -6.75
N PRO A 64 -59.31 -1.56 -7.74
CA PRO A 64 -59.79 -0.58 -8.72
C PRO A 64 -60.66 0.52 -8.10
N MET A 65 -61.26 0.25 -6.93
CA MET A 65 -62.16 1.19 -6.25
C MET A 65 -61.40 2.26 -5.46
N THR A 66 -60.16 1.98 -5.05
CA THR A 66 -59.34 2.89 -4.23
C THR A 66 -58.12 3.44 -4.98
N ASN A 67 -57.95 3.09 -6.27
CA ASN A 67 -56.77 3.40 -7.08
C ASN A 67 -55.44 3.02 -6.39
N LEU A 68 -55.46 1.98 -5.54
CA LEU A 68 -54.30 1.53 -4.78
C LEU A 68 -53.80 0.23 -5.39
N ILE A 69 -52.51 0.19 -5.69
CA ILE A 69 -51.83 -1.00 -6.17
C ILE A 69 -50.90 -1.49 -5.06
N GLU A 70 -51.13 -2.73 -4.62
CA GLU A 70 -50.27 -3.41 -3.69
C GLU A 70 -49.30 -4.30 -4.46
N VAL A 71 -47.99 -4.06 -4.31
CA VAL A 71 -46.93 -4.85 -4.95
C VAL A 71 -46.13 -5.55 -3.86
N GLU A 72 -46.09 -6.88 -3.88
CA GLU A 72 -45.22 -7.68 -3.02
C GLU A 72 -43.93 -8.02 -3.79
N LEU A 73 -42.80 -7.53 -3.28
CA LEU A 73 -41.46 -7.85 -3.80
C LEU A 73 -40.68 -8.70 -2.78
N PRO A 74 -39.92 -9.72 -3.21
CA PRO A 74 -39.05 -10.49 -2.34
C PRO A 74 -37.88 -9.64 -1.80
N LYS A 75 -37.55 -9.82 -0.52
CA LYS A 75 -36.35 -9.31 0.12
C LYS A 75 -35.25 -10.37 0.04
N TYR A 76 -34.05 -9.96 -0.36
CA TYR A 76 -32.91 -10.84 -0.52
C TYR A 76 -31.82 -10.56 0.52
N THR A 77 -31.17 -11.62 0.98
CA THR A 77 -29.81 -11.57 1.49
C THR A 77 -28.87 -12.05 0.39
N ILE A 78 -27.82 -11.29 0.13
CA ILE A 78 -26.84 -11.56 -0.91
C ILE A 78 -25.47 -11.86 -0.30
N ALA A 79 -24.71 -12.72 -0.96
CA ALA A 79 -23.31 -12.99 -0.68
C ALA A 79 -22.54 -13.06 -2.01
N PRO A 80 -21.28 -12.61 -2.07
CA PRO A 80 -20.46 -12.73 -3.27
C PRO A 80 -20.28 -14.20 -3.65
N LEU A 81 -20.05 -14.45 -4.94
CA LEU A 81 -19.69 -15.78 -5.45
C LEU A 81 -18.29 -16.17 -4.98
N GLU A 82 -17.93 -17.44 -5.13
CA GLU A 82 -16.55 -17.84 -4.88
C GLU A 82 -15.63 -17.29 -5.97
N ARG A 83 -14.42 -16.86 -5.62
CA ARG A 83 -13.48 -16.22 -6.55
C ARG A 83 -13.11 -17.10 -7.76
N ASN A 84 -13.24 -18.42 -7.62
CA ASN A 84 -12.99 -19.41 -8.66
C ASN A 84 -14.15 -19.57 -9.63
N ASP A 85 -15.34 -19.03 -9.33
CA ASP A 85 -16.49 -19.10 -10.21
C ASP A 85 -16.29 -18.18 -11.44
N PRO A 86 -16.61 -18.65 -12.66
CA PRO A 86 -16.40 -17.88 -13.87
C PRO A 86 -17.28 -16.62 -13.96
N ASP A 87 -18.36 -16.58 -13.18
CA ASP A 87 -19.29 -15.45 -13.15
C ASP A 87 -18.93 -14.41 -12.07
N TYR A 88 -17.93 -14.70 -11.21
CA TYR A 88 -17.45 -13.76 -10.20
C TYR A 88 -16.84 -12.49 -10.80
N TRP A 89 -16.21 -12.60 -11.97
CA TRP A 89 -15.55 -11.51 -12.69
C TRP A 89 -16.41 -10.89 -13.79
N LYS A 90 -17.71 -11.22 -13.84
CA LYS A 90 -18.65 -10.70 -14.84
C LYS A 90 -19.67 -9.77 -14.19
N THR A 91 -20.03 -8.69 -14.89
CA THR A 91 -21.16 -7.84 -14.50
C THR A 91 -22.46 -8.38 -15.11
N THR A 92 -23.58 -8.15 -14.42
CA THR A 92 -24.89 -8.61 -14.88
C THR A 92 -25.42 -7.72 -16.00
N MET A 93 -26.04 -8.32 -17.04
CA MET A 93 -26.77 -7.61 -18.10
C MET A 93 -28.26 -7.37 -17.79
N GLU A 94 -28.74 -7.84 -16.64
CA GLU A 94 -30.14 -7.73 -16.25
C GLU A 94 -30.48 -6.27 -15.92
N GLY A 95 -31.18 -5.57 -16.83
CA GLY A 95 -31.62 -4.17 -16.63
C GLY A 95 -31.22 -3.18 -17.73
N GLN A 96 -30.80 -3.63 -18.92
CA GLN A 96 -30.53 -2.69 -20.01
C GLN A 96 -31.81 -2.31 -20.77
N CYS A 97 -32.15 -1.02 -20.73
CA CYS A 97 -32.68 -0.32 -21.91
C CYS A 97 -31.48 0.16 -22.72
N GLU A 98 -31.55 0.02 -24.04
CA GLU A 98 -30.52 0.50 -24.97
C GLU A 98 -30.30 2.02 -24.80
N GLU A 99 -29.04 2.44 -24.73
CA GLU A 99 -28.63 3.83 -24.46
C GLU A 99 -29.15 4.85 -25.51
N GLU A 100 -29.58 4.37 -26.68
CA GLU A 100 -29.98 5.20 -27.82
C GLU A 100 -31.39 5.81 -27.69
N GLU A 101 -32.33 5.18 -26.99
CA GLU A 101 -33.71 5.69 -26.93
C GLU A 101 -33.94 6.75 -25.83
N HIS A 102 -33.11 6.74 -24.77
CA HIS A 102 -33.35 7.58 -23.58
C HIS A 102 -32.71 8.97 -23.62
N HIS A 103 -31.66 9.17 -24.43
CA HIS A 103 -31.08 10.50 -24.65
C HIS A 103 -32.09 11.48 -25.28
N ARG A 104 -33.00 10.99 -26.12
CA ARG A 104 -34.07 11.81 -26.73
C ARG A 104 -35.17 12.21 -25.74
N LEU A 105 -35.33 11.50 -24.63
CA LEU A 105 -36.34 11.79 -23.61
C LEU A 105 -35.80 12.68 -22.47
N LEU A 106 -34.49 12.65 -22.22
CA LEU A 106 -33.82 13.45 -21.19
C LEU A 106 -33.72 14.95 -21.56
N GLU A 107 -33.43 15.29 -22.82
CA GLU A 107 -33.45 16.70 -23.28
C GLU A 107 -34.80 17.40 -23.04
N ARG A 108 -35.90 16.64 -22.96
CA ARG A 108 -37.25 17.19 -22.73
C ARG A 108 -37.60 17.31 -21.24
N ALA A 109 -36.95 16.55 -20.36
CA ALA A 109 -37.26 16.46 -18.94
C ALA A 109 -36.35 17.33 -18.05
N GLU A 110 -35.17 17.72 -18.53
CA GLU A 110 -34.23 18.60 -17.82
C GLU A 110 -34.76 20.03 -17.60
N SER A 111 -35.88 20.41 -18.25
CA SER A 111 -36.43 21.76 -18.15
C SER A 111 -37.29 22.04 -16.90
N THR A 112 -37.66 21.05 -16.05
CA THR A 112 -38.67 21.33 -14.99
C THR A 112 -38.53 20.65 -13.62
N LEU A 113 -37.43 19.99 -13.24
CA LEU A 113 -37.38 19.40 -11.88
C LEU A 113 -35.98 19.15 -11.31
N SER A 114 -35.28 20.23 -10.96
CA SER A 114 -34.13 20.18 -10.05
C SER A 114 -34.61 19.89 -8.62
N MET A 115 -34.36 18.69 -8.10
CA MET A 115 -34.16 18.31 -6.67
C MET A 115 -34.53 16.83 -6.35
N ALA A 116 -35.03 16.04 -7.30
CA ALA A 116 -35.44 14.63 -7.07
C ALA A 116 -34.56 13.56 -7.75
N GLU A 117 -33.39 13.93 -8.27
CA GLU A 117 -32.50 13.06 -9.04
C GLU A 117 -31.46 12.30 -8.20
N GLU A 118 -31.61 12.27 -6.88
CA GLU A 118 -30.74 11.48 -6.01
C GLU A 118 -31.20 10.01 -5.97
N GLY A 119 -30.77 9.22 -6.96
CA GLY A 119 -30.87 7.75 -6.88
C GLY A 119 -31.17 6.98 -8.17
N ARG A 120 -31.24 7.62 -9.35
CA ARG A 120 -31.29 6.87 -10.61
C ARG A 120 -29.89 6.34 -10.95
N VAL A 121 -29.64 5.05 -10.71
CA VAL A 121 -28.60 4.33 -11.45
C VAL A 121 -29.22 4.00 -12.81
N GLN A 122 -28.59 4.44 -13.91
CA GLN A 122 -29.08 4.20 -15.28
C GLN A 122 -29.35 2.68 -15.48
N GLY A 123 -30.55 2.33 -15.98
CA GLY A 123 -30.95 0.94 -16.27
C GLY A 123 -31.70 0.19 -15.16
N PHE A 124 -31.57 0.59 -13.89
CA PHE A 124 -32.18 -0.14 -12.76
C PHE A 124 -33.35 0.62 -12.13
N LEU A 125 -34.32 -0.14 -11.60
CA LEU A 125 -35.34 0.44 -10.74
C LEU A 125 -34.67 1.07 -9.50
N ARG A 126 -35.21 2.17 -8.97
CA ARG A 126 -34.68 2.82 -7.75
C ARG A 126 -34.53 1.79 -6.62
N GLY A 127 -33.36 1.71 -5.98
CA GLY A 127 -33.07 0.70 -4.94
C GLY A 127 -32.48 -0.63 -5.46
N GLY A 128 -32.23 -0.75 -6.77
CA GLY A 128 -31.71 -1.97 -7.41
C GLY A 128 -30.20 -1.98 -7.64
N SER A 129 -29.42 -1.11 -6.97
CA SER A 129 -27.98 -0.98 -7.25
C SER A 129 -27.20 -2.29 -7.03
N TRP A 130 -27.68 -3.15 -6.13
CA TRP A 130 -27.11 -4.47 -5.90
C TRP A 130 -27.19 -5.40 -7.12
N ARG A 131 -28.03 -5.16 -8.12
CA ARG A 131 -28.15 -6.05 -9.29
C ARG A 131 -27.04 -5.92 -10.33
N ALA A 132 -26.13 -4.96 -10.15
CA ALA A 132 -24.98 -4.76 -11.01
C ALA A 132 -24.05 -6.00 -11.10
N PHE A 133 -24.03 -6.85 -10.07
CA PHE A 133 -23.16 -8.03 -9.98
C PHE A 133 -23.94 -9.34 -9.84
N HIS A 134 -23.26 -10.44 -10.10
CA HIS A 134 -23.77 -11.78 -9.83
C HIS A 134 -23.55 -12.13 -8.35
N TRP A 135 -24.66 -12.37 -7.64
CA TRP A 135 -24.67 -12.72 -6.22
C TRP A 135 -25.30 -14.07 -5.99
N LYS A 136 -24.87 -14.75 -4.92
CA LYS A 136 -25.64 -15.82 -4.31
C LYS A 136 -26.81 -15.20 -3.54
N ARG A 137 -28.04 -15.38 -4.05
CA ARG A 137 -29.26 -14.76 -3.51
C ARG A 137 -30.02 -15.75 -2.62
N LEU A 138 -30.39 -15.33 -1.42
CA LEU A 138 -31.27 -16.06 -0.49
C LEU A 138 -32.48 -15.20 -0.17
N ILE A 139 -33.70 -15.75 -0.26
CA ILE A 139 -34.93 -15.01 0.03
C ILE A 139 -35.17 -15.05 1.54
N VAL A 140 -35.20 -13.87 2.17
CA VAL A 140 -35.44 -13.75 3.62
C VAL A 140 -36.89 -13.38 3.94
N GLY A 141 -37.55 -12.65 3.04
CA GLY A 141 -38.93 -12.22 3.27
C GLY A 141 -39.56 -11.55 2.06
N ARG A 142 -40.67 -10.84 2.26
CA ARG A 142 -41.35 -10.04 1.24
C ARG A 142 -41.71 -8.67 1.79
N LYS A 143 -41.66 -7.66 0.93
CA LYS A 143 -42.06 -6.29 1.22
C LYS A 143 -43.30 -5.95 0.42
N LEU A 144 -44.34 -5.49 1.12
CA LEU A 144 -45.58 -5.01 0.52
C LEU A 144 -45.47 -3.50 0.31
N TYR A 145 -45.51 -3.06 -0.94
CA TYR A 145 -45.60 -1.66 -1.32
C TYR A 145 -47.05 -1.31 -1.62
N ARG A 146 -47.54 -0.20 -1.08
CA ARG A 146 -48.86 0.36 -1.38
C ARG A 146 -48.64 1.65 -2.15
N ILE A 147 -48.78 1.58 -3.46
CA ILE A 147 -48.43 2.68 -4.37
C ILE A 147 -49.65 3.17 -5.14
N GLN A 148 -49.66 4.48 -5.38
CA GLN A 148 -50.67 5.14 -6.23
C GLN A 148 -50.07 5.54 -7.57
N TYR A 149 -48.77 5.84 -7.58
CA TYR A 149 -48.03 6.27 -8.76
C TYR A 149 -46.85 5.32 -9.07
N GLU A 150 -46.42 5.32 -10.32
CA GLU A 150 -45.31 4.47 -10.80
C GLU A 150 -43.96 4.89 -10.20
N ASP A 151 -43.74 6.19 -9.98
CA ASP A 151 -42.47 6.76 -9.48
C ASP A 151 -42.16 6.41 -8.00
N GLU A 152 -43.15 5.88 -7.28
CA GLU A 152 -43.05 5.41 -5.90
C GLU A 152 -42.49 3.98 -5.82
N LEU A 153 -42.47 3.24 -6.93
CA LEU A 153 -41.99 1.87 -6.96
C LEU A 153 -40.46 1.84 -6.80
N ARG A 154 -40.01 1.12 -5.77
CA ARG A 154 -38.59 0.89 -5.48
C ARG A 154 -38.33 -0.58 -5.23
N GLU A 155 -37.16 -1.05 -5.63
CA GLU A 155 -36.68 -2.37 -5.25
C GLU A 155 -36.35 -2.37 -3.75
N PRO A 156 -36.72 -3.43 -3.02
CA PRO A 156 -36.30 -3.57 -1.63
C PRO A 156 -34.76 -3.71 -1.57
N PRO A 157 -34.09 -3.00 -0.66
CA PRO A 157 -32.64 -3.14 -0.50
C PRO A 157 -32.30 -4.56 -0.05
N ALA A 158 -31.19 -5.09 -0.55
CA ALA A 158 -30.68 -6.39 -0.18
C ALA A 158 -29.79 -6.30 1.07
N GLU A 159 -29.84 -7.30 1.94
CA GLU A 159 -28.91 -7.41 3.08
C GLU A 159 -27.63 -8.13 2.66
N VAL A 160 -26.47 -7.60 3.00
CA VAL A 160 -25.16 -8.20 2.71
C VAL A 160 -24.23 -8.08 3.91
N ASP A 161 -23.32 -9.04 4.07
CA ASP A 161 -22.22 -8.90 5.04
C ASP A 161 -21.29 -7.78 4.57
N PHE A 162 -21.04 -6.80 5.44
CA PHE A 162 -20.27 -5.63 5.06
C PHE A 162 -18.82 -5.98 4.70
N SER A 163 -18.25 -6.93 5.43
CA SER A 163 -16.90 -7.40 5.19
C SER A 163 -16.81 -8.03 3.80
N GLU A 164 -17.71 -8.97 3.49
CA GLU A 164 -17.71 -9.67 2.20
C GLU A 164 -17.93 -8.71 1.02
N LEU A 165 -18.82 -7.72 1.17
CA LEU A 165 -19.05 -6.69 0.16
C LEU A 165 -17.79 -5.87 -0.13
N VAL A 166 -17.13 -5.37 0.93
CA VAL A 166 -15.94 -4.53 0.77
C VAL A 166 -14.78 -5.36 0.18
N HIS A 167 -14.56 -6.58 0.66
CA HIS A 167 -13.55 -7.47 0.10
C HIS A 167 -13.79 -7.74 -1.40
N PHE A 168 -15.04 -8.01 -1.79
CA PHE A 168 -15.42 -8.19 -3.18
C PHE A 168 -15.09 -6.97 -4.05
N LEU A 169 -15.48 -5.77 -3.61
CA LEU A 169 -15.24 -4.53 -4.35
C LEU A 169 -13.74 -4.18 -4.43
N LEU A 170 -12.97 -4.46 -3.38
CA LEU A 170 -11.50 -4.29 -3.38
C LEU A 170 -10.80 -5.29 -4.32
N ASP A 171 -11.31 -6.53 -4.40
CA ASP A 171 -10.78 -7.56 -5.32
C ASP A 171 -10.98 -7.12 -6.78
N TRP A 172 -12.14 -6.53 -7.08
CA TRP A 172 -12.45 -5.86 -8.34
C TRP A 172 -11.64 -4.57 -8.60
N GLY A 173 -10.82 -4.13 -7.64
CA GLY A 173 -9.87 -3.02 -7.82
C GLY A 173 -10.36 -1.66 -7.33
N ALA A 174 -11.44 -1.60 -6.55
CA ALA A 174 -11.85 -0.36 -5.90
C ALA A 174 -10.79 0.12 -4.89
N ILE A 175 -10.66 1.44 -4.72
CA ILE A 175 -9.72 2.07 -3.78
C ILE A 175 -10.52 2.75 -2.66
N PRO A 176 -10.17 2.54 -1.37
CA PRO A 176 -10.86 3.18 -0.26
C PRO A 176 -10.56 4.69 -0.20
N ASP A 177 -11.61 5.47 0.05
CA ASP A 177 -11.50 6.92 0.23
C ASP A 177 -11.26 7.29 1.69
N THR A 178 -10.19 8.06 1.94
CA THR A 178 -9.75 8.46 3.28
C THR A 178 -10.80 9.22 4.05
N MET A 179 -11.35 10.26 3.42
CA MET A 179 -12.32 11.16 4.01
C MET A 179 -13.65 10.44 4.24
N GLY A 180 -14.03 9.54 3.33
CA GLY A 180 -15.20 8.69 3.45
C GLY A 180 -15.21 7.82 4.68
N TRP A 181 -14.14 7.03 4.86
CA TRP A 181 -14.02 6.10 5.99
C TRP A 181 -13.86 6.83 7.33
N GLU A 182 -13.14 7.96 7.36
CA GLU A 182 -13.04 8.79 8.57
C GLU A 182 -14.40 9.37 8.99
N LYS A 183 -15.22 9.81 8.03
CA LYS A 183 -16.59 10.28 8.28
C LYS A 183 -17.51 9.15 8.72
N LEU A 184 -17.38 7.96 8.15
CA LEU A 184 -18.17 6.81 8.57
C LEU A 184 -17.81 6.38 9.99
N LYS A 185 -16.52 6.34 10.33
CA LYS A 185 -16.03 6.00 11.67
C LYS A 185 -16.50 6.98 12.73
N SER A 186 -16.47 8.29 12.44
CA SER A 186 -16.87 9.34 13.38
C SER A 186 -18.38 9.57 13.44
N GLY A 187 -19.07 9.54 12.30
CA GLY A 187 -20.49 9.83 12.17
C GLY A 187 -21.39 8.61 12.35
N GLY A 188 -20.87 7.40 12.13
CA GLY A 188 -21.64 6.16 12.20
C GLY A 188 -22.88 6.19 11.31
N LEU A 189 -24.05 5.93 11.90
CA LEU A 189 -25.33 5.96 11.19
C LEU A 189 -25.75 7.37 10.73
N TRP A 190 -25.17 8.44 11.32
CA TRP A 190 -25.45 9.83 10.99
C TRP A 190 -24.55 10.40 9.88
N THR A 191 -23.75 9.54 9.25
CA THR A 191 -22.90 9.94 8.13
C THR A 191 -23.77 10.50 7.01
N PRO A 192 -23.49 11.72 6.50
CA PRO A 192 -24.28 12.32 5.44
C PRO A 192 -24.43 11.40 4.24
N ALA A 193 -25.62 11.34 3.65
CA ALA A 193 -25.84 10.62 2.41
C ALA A 193 -24.96 11.22 1.29
N GLY A 194 -24.47 10.35 0.41
CA GLY A 194 -23.53 10.74 -0.65
C GLY A 194 -22.06 10.71 -0.23
N THR A 195 -21.74 10.31 1.01
CA THR A 195 -20.34 10.13 1.42
C THR A 195 -19.74 8.92 0.71
N ILE A 196 -18.67 9.15 -0.04
CA ILE A 196 -18.02 8.13 -0.88
C ILE A 196 -17.08 7.31 -0.02
N LEU A 197 -17.25 5.99 0.00
CA LEU A 197 -16.40 5.05 0.74
C LEU A 197 -15.36 4.41 -0.17
N LEU A 198 -15.75 4.04 -1.39
CA LEU A 198 -14.85 3.45 -2.38
C LEU A 198 -14.90 4.26 -3.67
N LYS A 199 -13.73 4.55 -4.21
CA LYS A 199 -13.50 5.26 -5.46
C LYS A 199 -12.95 4.32 -6.52
N LYS A 200 -13.18 4.67 -7.77
CA LYS A 200 -12.53 4.04 -8.90
C LYS A 200 -11.01 4.23 -8.81
N PRO A 201 -10.19 3.25 -9.24
CA PRO A 201 -8.77 3.48 -9.43
C PRO A 201 -8.58 4.59 -10.48
N ASP A 202 -7.75 5.59 -10.17
CA ASP A 202 -7.43 6.68 -11.10
C ASP A 202 -6.92 6.08 -12.41
N GLY A 203 -7.76 6.11 -13.45
CA GLY A 203 -7.34 5.85 -14.83
C GLY A 203 -6.72 7.10 -15.43
N ASP A 204 -5.91 6.92 -16.48
CA ASP A 204 -5.12 7.97 -17.14
C ASP A 204 -5.77 9.36 -17.17
N ILE A 205 -4.94 10.36 -16.87
CA ILE A 205 -5.18 11.80 -16.64
C ILE A 205 -5.84 12.52 -17.86
N THR A 206 -6.33 11.81 -18.87
CA THR A 206 -6.64 12.35 -20.18
C THR A 206 -8.01 13.04 -20.30
N GLU A 207 -8.94 12.87 -19.35
CA GLU A 207 -10.20 13.61 -19.35
C GLU A 207 -10.49 14.35 -18.02
N PRO A 208 -10.35 15.69 -17.98
CA PRO A 208 -10.79 16.48 -16.83
C PRO A 208 -12.30 16.71 -16.96
N ARG A 209 -13.11 15.67 -16.77
CA ARG A 209 -14.57 15.79 -16.70
C ARG A 209 -15.07 15.45 -15.30
N LYS A 210 -15.41 16.54 -14.58
CA LYS A 210 -16.30 16.80 -13.41
C LYS A 210 -17.16 15.69 -12.74
N HIS A 211 -17.14 14.42 -13.13
CA HIS A 211 -17.89 13.38 -12.43
C HIS A 211 -16.98 12.67 -11.44
N VAL A 212 -17.31 12.76 -10.16
CA VAL A 212 -16.66 12.00 -9.11
C VAL A 212 -16.98 10.51 -9.33
N ASP A 213 -15.99 9.74 -9.79
CA ASP A 213 -16.11 8.30 -10.04
C ASP A 213 -16.16 7.51 -8.72
N TRP A 214 -17.35 7.48 -8.10
CA TRP A 214 -17.63 6.70 -6.89
C TRP A 214 -18.12 5.29 -7.24
N ILE A 215 -17.68 4.32 -6.44
CA ILE A 215 -18.12 2.92 -6.54
C ILE A 215 -19.10 2.59 -5.41
N LEU A 216 -18.78 3.00 -4.18
CA LEU A 216 -19.59 2.76 -2.99
C LEU A 216 -19.80 4.07 -2.25
N ARG A 217 -21.06 4.40 -1.94
CA ARG A 217 -21.41 5.59 -1.13
C ARG A 217 -22.52 5.29 -0.13
N THR A 218 -22.57 6.07 0.95
CA THR A 218 -23.68 6.06 1.90
C THR A 218 -24.95 6.61 1.25
N SER A 219 -26.09 5.99 1.53
CA SER A 219 -27.41 6.44 1.07
C SER A 219 -28.28 6.85 2.25
N MET A 220 -29.38 7.53 1.97
CA MET A 220 -30.35 7.92 3.00
C MET A 220 -30.90 6.67 3.69
N PRO A 221 -30.99 6.65 5.04
CA PRO A 221 -31.60 5.56 5.77
C PRO A 221 -33.12 5.60 5.57
N ASP A 222 -33.60 5.04 4.46
CA ASP A 222 -35.02 5.06 4.09
C ASP A 222 -35.90 4.23 5.06
N GLU A 223 -35.31 3.33 5.86
CA GLU A 223 -35.97 2.55 6.91
C GLU A 223 -35.00 2.34 8.08
N SER A 224 -35.10 3.17 9.12
CA SER A 224 -34.14 3.28 10.22
C SER A 224 -34.21 2.12 11.23
N ASP A 225 -33.78 0.92 10.84
CA ASP A 225 -33.58 -0.22 11.75
C ASP A 225 -32.16 -0.26 12.34
N GLY A 226 -31.43 0.87 12.33
CA GLY A 226 -30.04 0.94 12.80
C GLY A 226 -29.01 0.30 11.86
N ILE A 227 -29.39 -0.02 10.62
CA ILE A 227 -28.51 -0.62 9.61
C ILE A 227 -28.05 0.44 8.60
N LEU A 228 -26.76 0.43 8.26
CA LEU A 228 -26.19 1.34 7.26
C LEU A 228 -26.74 1.02 5.87
N SER A 229 -27.22 2.05 5.17
CA SER A 229 -27.70 1.96 3.79
C SER A 229 -26.62 2.46 2.83
N LEU A 230 -26.32 1.66 1.81
CA LEU A 230 -25.26 1.87 0.84
C LEU A 230 -25.80 1.75 -0.58
N THR A 231 -25.19 2.49 -1.50
CA THR A 231 -25.45 2.37 -2.95
C THR A 231 -24.16 2.04 -3.67
N VAL A 232 -24.24 1.14 -4.66
CA VAL A 232 -23.10 0.75 -5.49
C VAL A 232 -23.32 1.17 -6.94
N LYS A 233 -22.26 1.62 -7.61
CA LYS A 233 -22.25 1.91 -9.04
C LYS A 233 -20.99 1.33 -9.66
N TRP A 234 -21.16 0.55 -10.72
CA TRP A 234 -20.04 0.02 -11.51
C TRP A 234 -20.32 0.26 -13.00
N THR A 235 -19.53 1.12 -13.64
CA THR A 235 -19.73 1.53 -15.04
C THR A 235 -19.08 0.50 -15.99
N ARG A 236 -19.70 0.24 -17.14
CA ARG A 236 -19.26 -0.79 -18.10
C ARG A 236 -17.94 -0.47 -18.81
N ASP A 237 -17.56 0.80 -18.91
CA ASP A 237 -16.21 1.24 -19.36
C ASP A 237 -15.08 0.69 -18.47
N MET A 238 -15.40 0.17 -17.28
CA MET A 238 -14.48 -0.53 -16.39
C MET A 238 -14.29 -2.02 -16.71
N THR A 239 -14.85 -2.53 -17.82
CA THR A 239 -14.65 -3.93 -18.25
C THR A 239 -13.19 -4.25 -18.60
N SER A 240 -12.35 -3.24 -18.88
CA SER A 240 -10.90 -3.38 -18.98
C SER A 240 -10.23 -3.77 -17.64
N VAL A 241 -10.90 -3.58 -16.50
CA VAL A 241 -10.40 -4.07 -15.20
C VAL A 241 -10.67 -5.56 -15.00
N GLY A 242 -11.76 -6.10 -15.55
CA GLY A 242 -11.99 -7.54 -15.64
C GLY A 242 -10.99 -8.25 -16.57
N GLU A 243 -10.33 -7.50 -17.47
CA GLU A 243 -9.20 -7.98 -18.27
C GLU A 243 -7.84 -7.84 -17.54
N SER A 244 -7.69 -6.85 -16.64
CA SER A 244 -6.43 -6.64 -15.89
C SER A 244 -6.35 -7.40 -14.56
N ARG A 245 -7.50 -7.78 -13.98
CA ARG A 245 -7.59 -8.62 -12.77
C ARG A 245 -8.43 -9.86 -13.05
N GLY A 246 -7.85 -11.03 -12.74
CA GLY A 246 -8.52 -12.33 -12.84
C GLY A 246 -8.06 -13.26 -11.72
N ALA A 247 -8.28 -14.57 -11.84
CA ALA A 247 -7.92 -15.54 -10.80
C ALA A 247 -6.45 -15.46 -10.32
N ALA A 248 -5.53 -15.03 -11.19
CA ALA A 248 -4.09 -14.84 -10.89
C ALA A 248 -3.75 -13.53 -10.16
N SER A 249 -4.70 -12.59 -10.04
CA SER A 249 -4.54 -11.40 -9.19
C SER A 249 -4.47 -11.83 -7.72
N LEU A 250 -4.02 -10.94 -6.84
CA LEU A 250 -4.00 -11.24 -5.41
C LEU A 250 -5.31 -10.80 -4.76
N PRO A 251 -5.86 -11.60 -3.83
CA PRO A 251 -6.95 -11.15 -2.98
C PRO A 251 -6.55 -9.91 -2.14
N PRO A 252 -7.52 -9.11 -1.70
CA PRO A 252 -7.24 -7.97 -0.82
C PRO A 252 -6.54 -8.42 0.48
N GLY A 253 -5.54 -7.66 0.92
CA GLY A 253 -4.74 -7.96 2.11
C GLY A 253 -3.57 -8.92 1.87
N TRP A 254 -3.38 -9.38 0.63
CA TRP A 254 -2.21 -10.15 0.23
C TRP A 254 -1.20 -9.25 -0.49
N GLY A 255 0.08 -9.55 -0.27
CA GLY A 255 1.21 -8.95 -0.98
C GLY A 255 1.94 -9.99 -1.82
N ARG A 256 2.52 -9.55 -2.94
CA ARG A 256 3.43 -10.37 -3.77
C ARG A 256 4.75 -9.65 -3.90
N LEU A 257 5.84 -10.37 -3.64
CA LEU A 257 7.19 -9.93 -3.98
C LEU A 257 7.73 -10.79 -5.12
N THR A 258 8.35 -10.11 -6.08
CA THR A 258 8.94 -10.73 -7.25
C THR A 258 10.44 -10.92 -7.04
N GLN A 259 10.98 -12.01 -7.60
CA GLN A 259 12.42 -12.18 -7.60
C GLN A 259 13.07 -11.08 -8.47
N PRO A 260 14.15 -10.43 -8.01
CA PRO A 260 14.86 -9.47 -8.83
C PRO A 260 15.42 -10.14 -10.10
N PRO A 261 15.40 -9.46 -11.26
CA PRO A 261 15.99 -10.00 -12.48
C PRO A 261 17.49 -10.20 -12.31
N LEU A 262 18.02 -11.30 -12.87
CA LEU A 262 19.45 -11.56 -12.91
C LEU A 262 20.15 -10.47 -13.74
N LEU A 263 21.31 -10.03 -13.27
CA LEU A 263 22.12 -9.05 -13.97
C LEU A 263 22.84 -9.72 -15.14
N GLU A 264 22.94 -9.00 -16.27
CA GLU A 264 23.85 -9.40 -17.34
C GLU A 264 25.29 -9.40 -16.82
N VAL A 265 26.07 -10.42 -17.19
CA VAL A 265 27.43 -10.62 -16.68
C VAL A 265 28.32 -9.45 -17.11
N SER A 266 28.56 -8.51 -16.20
CA SER A 266 29.49 -7.41 -16.44
C SER A 266 30.94 -7.92 -16.39
N GLU A 267 31.73 -7.63 -17.43
CA GLU A 267 33.10 -8.12 -17.67
C GLU A 267 34.15 -7.64 -16.64
N LYS A 268 33.77 -6.89 -15.60
CA LYS A 268 34.67 -6.28 -14.61
C LYS A 268 34.60 -6.92 -13.21
N LYS A 269 34.49 -8.25 -13.08
CA LYS A 269 34.39 -8.89 -11.76
C LYS A 269 35.73 -9.40 -11.23
N LYS A 270 35.98 -9.14 -9.94
CA LYS A 270 36.84 -10.02 -9.11
C LYS A 270 36.01 -11.27 -8.80
N GLU A 271 36.60 -12.45 -8.98
CA GLU A 271 35.92 -13.76 -8.92
C GLU A 271 35.29 -14.11 -7.54
N GLU A 272 35.51 -13.30 -6.50
CA GLU A 272 35.10 -13.59 -5.12
C GLU A 272 33.82 -12.86 -4.65
N GLU A 273 33.36 -11.81 -5.35
CA GLU A 273 32.15 -11.06 -4.98
C GLU A 273 31.00 -11.37 -5.94
N GLN A 274 30.08 -12.24 -5.51
CA GLN A 274 28.89 -12.60 -6.28
C GLN A 274 27.81 -11.53 -6.17
N ASP A 275 27.16 -11.21 -7.30
CA ASP A 275 26.05 -10.26 -7.35
C ASP A 275 24.88 -10.72 -6.46
N LEU A 276 24.12 -9.76 -5.94
CA LEU A 276 22.98 -10.03 -5.08
C LEU A 276 21.91 -10.95 -5.72
N PRO A 277 21.52 -10.79 -7.01
CA PRO A 277 20.59 -11.71 -7.67
C PRO A 277 21.13 -13.14 -7.81
N SER A 278 22.42 -13.28 -8.17
CA SER A 278 23.09 -14.58 -8.31
C SER A 278 23.21 -15.29 -6.97
N ARG A 279 23.44 -14.52 -5.90
CA ARG A 279 23.50 -15.04 -4.53
C ARG A 279 22.14 -15.52 -4.04
N ILE A 280 21.08 -14.77 -4.34
CA ILE A 280 19.70 -15.18 -4.08
C ILE A 280 19.40 -16.50 -4.80
N GLU A 281 19.79 -16.65 -6.05
CA GLU A 281 19.62 -17.89 -6.82
C GLU A 281 20.36 -19.08 -6.18
N GLN A 282 21.63 -18.89 -5.78
CA GLN A 282 22.39 -19.92 -5.07
C GLN A 282 21.71 -20.36 -3.76
N MET A 283 21.14 -19.41 -3.01
CA MET A 283 20.39 -19.74 -1.79
C MET A 283 19.03 -20.39 -2.09
N LYS A 284 18.39 -20.07 -3.21
CA LYS A 284 17.19 -20.80 -3.66
C LYS A 284 17.51 -22.25 -4.00
N ASP A 285 18.62 -22.50 -4.68
CA ASP A 285 19.12 -23.85 -5.02
C ASP A 285 19.52 -24.67 -3.79
N SER A 286 19.73 -24.02 -2.64
CA SER A 286 19.93 -24.71 -1.37
C SER A 286 18.61 -25.12 -0.69
N ASN A 287 17.49 -24.49 -1.07
CA ASN A 287 16.21 -24.63 -0.40
C ASN A 287 15.19 -25.36 -1.28
N LYS A 288 14.79 -26.57 -0.84
CA LYS A 288 13.87 -27.46 -1.56
C LYS A 288 12.54 -26.84 -1.96
N TYR A 289 12.05 -25.82 -1.27
CA TYR A 289 10.73 -25.24 -1.51
C TYR A 289 10.73 -24.09 -2.52
N SER A 290 11.90 -23.49 -2.81
CA SER A 290 12.04 -22.26 -3.60
C SER A 290 12.68 -22.45 -4.98
N MET A 291 13.15 -23.65 -5.35
CA MET A 291 14.02 -23.83 -6.53
C MET A 291 13.44 -23.31 -7.86
N ASP A 292 12.12 -23.40 -8.06
CA ASP A 292 11.47 -22.96 -9.32
C ASP A 292 10.57 -21.71 -9.17
N SER A 293 10.63 -21.03 -8.02
CA SER A 293 9.72 -19.92 -7.73
C SER A 293 10.15 -18.62 -8.42
N SER A 294 9.21 -17.92 -9.06
CA SER A 294 9.44 -16.59 -9.65
C SER A 294 9.05 -15.45 -8.69
N SER A 295 8.12 -15.74 -7.79
CA SER A 295 7.57 -14.82 -6.81
C SER A 295 7.06 -15.60 -5.60
N PHE A 296 6.71 -14.89 -4.54
CA PHE A 296 5.92 -15.46 -3.45
C PHE A 296 4.83 -14.49 -3.04
N ARG A 297 3.70 -15.06 -2.63
CA ARG A 297 2.59 -14.32 -2.01
C ARG A 297 2.61 -14.50 -0.50
N PHE A 298 2.19 -13.49 0.21
CA PHE A 298 2.14 -13.51 1.65
C PHE A 298 0.95 -12.72 2.18
N ARG A 299 0.52 -13.09 3.38
CA ARG A 299 -0.51 -12.38 4.13
C ARG A 299 0.08 -11.93 5.46
N ALA A 300 -0.14 -10.67 5.79
CA ALA A 300 0.16 -10.16 7.12
C ALA A 300 -1.09 -10.31 8.00
N GLU A 301 -0.97 -11.06 9.09
CA GLU A 301 -1.98 -11.16 10.15
C GLU A 301 -1.32 -10.66 11.45
N ASP A 302 -1.99 -9.77 12.19
CA ASP A 302 -1.48 -9.18 13.44
C ASP A 302 -0.08 -8.56 13.33
N ASN A 303 0.13 -7.75 12.28
CA ASN A 303 1.38 -7.06 12.00
C ASN A 303 2.58 -7.94 11.64
N ARG A 304 2.34 -9.23 11.33
CA ARG A 304 3.41 -10.19 11.09
C ARG A 304 3.01 -11.23 10.03
N ILE A 305 4.00 -11.91 9.44
CA ILE A 305 3.75 -12.88 8.36
C ILE A 305 3.86 -14.29 8.90
N GLN A 306 2.72 -14.98 8.95
CA GLN A 306 2.67 -16.35 9.43
C GLN A 306 3.05 -17.37 8.35
N ARG A 307 2.62 -17.15 7.09
CA ARG A 307 2.83 -18.10 5.99
C ARG A 307 3.14 -17.38 4.68
N LEU A 308 4.11 -17.93 3.96
CA LEU A 308 4.43 -17.58 2.58
C LEU A 308 4.03 -18.72 1.66
N PHE A 309 3.50 -18.39 0.49
CA PHE A 309 3.18 -19.34 -0.56
C PHE A 309 4.02 -19.00 -1.78
N TRP A 310 4.82 -19.97 -2.24
CA TRP A 310 5.64 -19.78 -3.42
C TRP A 310 4.77 -19.81 -4.68
N GLU A 311 5.20 -19.05 -5.68
CA GLU A 311 4.50 -18.93 -6.94
C GLU A 311 5.44 -19.14 -8.12
N GLN A 312 4.86 -19.67 -9.20
CA GLN A 312 5.47 -19.72 -10.51
C GLN A 312 4.54 -19.00 -11.49
N LYS A 313 5.03 -17.93 -12.14
CA LYS A 313 4.24 -17.10 -13.07
C LYS A 313 2.89 -16.65 -12.46
N ASN A 314 2.93 -16.18 -11.20
CA ASN A 314 1.76 -15.70 -10.44
C ASN A 314 0.72 -16.76 -10.03
N VAL A 315 1.03 -18.05 -10.19
CA VAL A 315 0.18 -19.17 -9.74
C VAL A 315 0.85 -19.90 -8.58
N GLU A 316 0.06 -20.31 -7.58
CA GLU A 316 0.52 -21.07 -6.41
C GLU A 316 1.10 -22.43 -6.85
N THR A 317 2.34 -22.74 -6.47
CA THR A 317 2.94 -24.08 -6.63
C THR A 317 2.56 -25.04 -5.52
N GLY A 318 1.95 -24.55 -4.43
CA GLY A 318 1.52 -25.34 -3.27
C GLY A 318 2.59 -25.56 -2.20
N SER A 319 3.83 -25.06 -2.39
CA SER A 319 4.85 -25.04 -1.35
C SER A 319 4.66 -23.86 -0.40
N VAL A 320 4.56 -24.16 0.89
CA VAL A 320 4.38 -23.18 1.96
C VAL A 320 5.67 -23.11 2.78
N SER A 321 6.14 -21.91 3.08
CA SER A 321 7.26 -21.70 3.99
C SER A 321 6.92 -20.74 5.12
N GLU A 322 7.45 -21.04 6.30
CA GLU A 322 7.39 -20.19 7.48
C GLU A 322 8.79 -19.58 7.70
N PRO A 323 9.06 -18.38 7.15
CA PRO A 323 10.42 -17.80 7.13
C PRO A 323 10.94 -17.44 8.52
N PHE A 324 10.05 -17.10 9.46
CA PHE A 324 10.42 -16.61 10.80
C PHE A 324 9.87 -17.55 11.89
N ARG A 325 10.45 -18.75 12.05
CA ARG A 325 9.94 -19.80 12.98
C ARG A 325 9.96 -19.39 14.46
N THR A 326 10.88 -18.54 14.91
CA THR A 326 10.90 -17.94 16.27
C THR A 326 10.16 -16.59 16.27
N PHE A 327 8.86 -16.66 16.04
CA PHE A 327 8.03 -15.52 15.63
C PHE A 327 7.70 -14.52 16.74
N GLU A 328 7.69 -14.93 18.01
CA GLU A 328 7.25 -14.09 19.12
C GLU A 328 8.23 -12.95 19.44
N GLN A 329 9.52 -13.12 19.11
CA GLN A 329 10.62 -12.19 19.44
C GLN A 329 11.37 -11.62 18.23
N SER A 330 10.98 -11.99 16.99
CA SER A 330 11.78 -11.65 15.82
C SER A 330 11.45 -10.25 15.26
N THR A 331 12.33 -9.29 15.55
CA THR A 331 12.38 -7.98 14.90
C THR A 331 12.48 -8.09 13.38
N ALA A 332 13.04 -9.19 12.85
CA ALA A 332 13.13 -9.46 11.42
C ALA A 332 11.75 -9.49 10.73
N GLY A 333 10.77 -10.13 11.36
CA GLY A 333 9.42 -10.22 10.80
C GLY A 333 8.71 -8.87 10.76
N LEU A 334 8.99 -8.01 11.75
CA LEU A 334 8.44 -6.65 11.83
C LEU A 334 9.06 -5.73 10.76
N TRP A 335 10.39 -5.75 10.62
CA TRP A 335 11.08 -4.99 9.60
C TRP A 335 10.68 -5.42 8.19
N PHE A 336 10.53 -6.74 7.99
CA PHE A 336 10.00 -7.28 6.74
C PHE A 336 8.59 -6.74 6.44
N THR A 337 7.64 -6.83 7.39
CA THR A 337 6.27 -6.37 7.14
C THR A 337 6.19 -4.88 6.89
N CYS A 338 6.95 -4.07 7.63
CA CYS A 338 7.01 -2.62 7.45
C CYS A 338 7.53 -2.25 6.06
N ALA A 339 8.69 -2.79 5.66
CA ALA A 339 9.29 -2.50 4.37
C ALA A 339 8.47 -3.09 3.20
N ALA A 340 7.91 -4.29 3.35
CA ALA A 340 7.06 -4.88 2.33
C ALA A 340 5.76 -4.07 2.14
N SER A 341 5.12 -3.62 3.22
CA SER A 341 3.95 -2.73 3.15
C SER A 341 4.29 -1.42 2.43
N ALA A 342 5.44 -0.83 2.75
CA ALA A 342 5.94 0.39 2.13
C ALA A 342 6.13 0.26 0.61
N ILE A 343 6.74 -0.83 0.13
CA ILE A 343 6.89 -1.10 -1.31
C ILE A 343 5.54 -1.33 -1.99
N LEU A 344 4.70 -2.19 -1.40
CA LEU A 344 3.41 -2.56 -1.96
C LEU A 344 2.43 -1.39 -2.04
N SER A 345 2.49 -0.45 -1.11
CA SER A 345 1.67 0.77 -1.16
C SER A 345 1.96 1.64 -2.39
N ARG A 346 3.18 1.55 -2.94
CA ARG A 346 3.66 2.28 -4.13
C ARG A 346 3.43 1.48 -5.42
N LYS A 347 3.50 0.14 -5.37
CA LYS A 347 3.26 -0.75 -6.52
C LYS A 347 1.79 -1.20 -6.60
N GLN A 348 1.01 -0.53 -7.44
CA GLN A 348 -0.45 -0.77 -7.57
C GLN A 348 -0.82 -2.17 -8.13
N SER A 349 0.11 -2.87 -8.78
CA SER A 349 -0.11 -4.17 -9.43
C SER A 349 0.22 -5.40 -8.56
N SER A 350 0.95 -5.25 -7.46
CA SER A 350 1.48 -6.36 -6.64
C SER A 350 0.71 -6.63 -5.34
N GLY A 351 -0.49 -6.04 -5.19
CA GLY A 351 -1.31 -6.16 -3.99
C GLY A 351 -0.97 -5.13 -2.91
N GLY A 352 -1.80 -5.05 -1.86
CA GLY A 352 -1.66 -4.06 -0.80
C GLY A 352 -2.05 -4.66 0.56
N LEU A 353 -1.22 -4.42 1.56
CA LEU A 353 -1.43 -4.88 2.94
C LEU A 353 -2.31 -3.87 3.69
N TRP A 354 -3.60 -3.84 3.37
CA TRP A 354 -4.56 -2.89 3.97
C TRP A 354 -4.77 -3.07 5.47
N ALA A 355 -4.46 -4.25 5.99
CA ALA A 355 -4.59 -4.58 7.41
C ALA A 355 -3.35 -4.27 8.25
N PHE A 356 -2.29 -3.75 7.62
CA PHE A 356 -1.05 -3.45 8.30
C PHE A 356 -0.86 -1.96 8.43
N ASP A 357 -0.69 -1.48 9.66
CA ASP A 357 -0.19 -0.13 9.93
C ASP A 357 1.23 -0.19 10.51
N ILE A 358 2.09 0.73 10.06
CA ILE A 358 3.49 0.77 10.48
C ILE A 358 3.50 1.23 11.95
N PRO A 359 4.14 0.49 12.88
CA PRO A 359 4.21 0.89 14.29
C PRO A 359 4.77 2.30 14.50
N THR A 360 4.23 3.04 15.47
CA THR A 360 4.62 4.42 15.79
C THR A 360 6.10 4.58 16.09
N ASP A 361 6.71 3.58 16.71
CA ASP A 361 8.14 3.59 17.07
C ASP A 361 9.00 3.63 15.81
N ILE A 362 8.64 2.85 14.80
CA ILE A 362 9.31 2.84 13.49
C ILE A 362 9.02 4.14 12.75
N GLN A 363 7.78 4.64 12.76
CA GLN A 363 7.46 5.91 12.10
C GLN A 363 8.28 7.08 12.67
N THR A 364 8.42 7.16 14.00
CA THR A 364 9.19 8.22 14.66
C THR A 364 10.70 8.06 14.45
N PHE A 365 11.20 6.83 14.44
CA PHE A 365 12.59 6.52 14.12
C PHE A 365 12.96 6.97 12.71
N VAL A 366 12.17 6.55 11.71
CA VAL A 366 12.50 6.75 10.30
C VAL A 366 12.41 8.23 9.88
N ARG A 367 11.57 9.03 10.55
CA ARG A 367 11.48 10.48 10.34
C ARG A 367 12.67 11.26 10.92
N ARG A 368 13.48 10.65 11.79
CA ARG A 368 14.62 11.32 12.43
C ARG A 368 15.89 11.08 11.64
N ASP A 369 16.55 12.17 11.29
CA ASP A 369 17.91 12.15 10.77
C ASP A 369 18.84 11.70 11.90
N SER A 370 19.47 10.53 11.71
CA SER A 370 20.17 9.81 12.77
C SER A 370 21.62 9.48 12.42
N ILE A 371 22.00 9.47 11.14
CA ILE A 371 23.36 9.14 10.70
C ILE A 371 24.17 10.41 10.47
N PRO A 372 25.32 10.58 11.14
CA PRO A 372 26.25 11.68 10.87
C PRO A 372 26.93 11.54 9.50
N CYS A 373 27.08 12.64 8.74
CA CYS A 373 27.76 12.65 7.44
C CYS A 373 29.22 12.16 7.51
N GLY A 374 29.97 12.51 8.57
CA GLY A 374 31.36 12.11 8.69
C GLY A 374 31.55 10.62 8.87
N VAL A 375 30.56 9.92 9.44
CA VAL A 375 30.59 8.45 9.55
C VAL A 375 30.47 7.81 8.16
N MET A 376 29.63 8.35 7.27
CA MET A 376 29.52 7.86 5.88
C MET A 376 30.84 7.95 5.12
N VAL A 377 31.58 9.04 5.34
CA VAL A 377 32.91 9.24 4.74
C VAL A 377 33.95 8.30 5.34
N ILE A 378 33.99 8.13 6.67
CA ILE A 378 34.93 7.19 7.31
C ILE A 378 34.67 5.74 6.87
N LEU A 379 33.40 5.37 6.66
CA LEU A 379 33.05 4.04 6.14
C LEU A 379 33.47 3.84 4.67
N GLY A 380 33.78 4.92 3.95
CA GLY A 380 34.10 4.92 2.52
C GLY A 380 32.87 4.77 1.63
N LEU A 381 31.69 5.16 2.13
CA LEU A 381 30.42 5.11 1.40
C LEU A 381 30.13 6.42 0.65
N MET A 382 30.83 7.49 1.01
CA MET A 382 30.75 8.81 0.38
C MET A 382 32.16 9.40 0.27
N ASP A 383 32.38 10.20 -0.76
CA ASP A 383 33.60 10.98 -0.89
C ASP A 383 33.58 12.23 0.01
N GLU A 384 34.75 12.75 0.36
CA GLU A 384 34.91 13.95 1.20
C GLU A 384 34.30 15.20 0.55
N GLY A 385 34.25 15.27 -0.78
CA GLY A 385 33.69 16.42 -1.51
C GLY A 385 32.15 16.46 -1.58
N GLU A 386 31.47 15.34 -1.40
CA GLU A 386 30.01 15.26 -1.43
C GLU A 386 29.37 15.48 -0.04
N ALA A 387 30.15 15.28 1.02
CA ALA A 387 29.72 15.50 2.38
C ALA A 387 29.85 16.98 2.79
N PRO A 388 28.91 17.52 3.59
CA PRO A 388 29.08 18.83 4.22
C PRO A 388 30.35 18.89 5.07
N GLU A 389 31.01 20.04 5.16
CA GLU A 389 32.23 20.20 5.98
C GLU A 389 32.01 19.74 7.43
N TRP A 390 32.82 18.76 7.87
CA TRP A 390 32.66 18.12 9.17
C TRP A 390 33.96 17.87 9.95
N SER A 391 35.12 17.82 9.27
CA SER A 391 36.40 17.59 9.92
C SER A 391 37.04 18.89 10.41
N SER A 392 37.53 18.92 11.64
CA SER A 392 38.31 20.06 12.16
C SER A 392 39.72 20.18 11.54
N GLU A 393 40.17 19.12 10.86
CA GLU A 393 41.49 19.04 10.23
C GLU A 393 41.48 19.73 8.85
N SER A 394 41.72 21.04 8.85
CA SER A 394 41.93 21.82 7.62
C SER A 394 43.19 21.37 6.89
N GLU A 395 43.21 21.39 5.54
CA GLU A 395 44.42 21.16 4.72
C GLU A 395 45.65 21.98 5.18
N THR A 396 45.40 23.13 5.80
CA THR A 396 46.44 24.00 6.37
C THR A 396 47.14 23.36 7.56
N ALA A 397 46.42 22.64 8.42
CA ALA A 397 46.97 21.91 9.55
C ALA A 397 47.88 20.76 9.08
N THR A 398 47.49 20.06 8.02
CA THR A 398 48.28 18.96 7.42
C THR A 398 49.57 19.49 6.80
N ARG A 399 49.51 20.60 6.05
CA ARG A 399 50.70 21.28 5.49
C ARG A 399 51.65 21.76 6.59
N ASN A 400 51.12 22.36 7.65
CA ASN A 400 51.91 22.83 8.80
C ASN A 400 52.59 21.66 9.54
N ALA A 401 51.89 20.54 9.74
CA ALA A 401 52.46 19.34 10.35
C ALA A 401 53.62 18.77 9.51
N MET A 402 53.48 18.76 8.18
CA MET A 402 54.52 18.27 7.27
C MET A 402 55.77 19.18 7.28
N GLN A 403 55.58 20.50 7.39
CA GLN A 403 56.67 21.46 7.57
C GLN A 403 57.38 21.32 8.93
N LEU A 404 56.64 21.05 10.01
CA LEU A 404 57.24 20.82 11.34
C LEU A 404 58.07 19.53 11.37
N ILE A 405 57.63 18.48 10.68
CA ILE A 405 58.37 17.22 10.57
C ILE A 405 59.66 17.41 9.76
N SER A 406 59.61 18.11 8.64
CA SER A 406 60.81 18.38 7.82
C SER A 406 61.82 19.27 8.55
N GLN A 407 61.36 20.27 9.31
CA GLN A 407 62.23 21.08 10.18
C GLN A 407 62.90 20.24 11.29
N ARG A 408 62.14 19.32 11.93
CA ARG A 408 62.69 18.44 12.96
C ARG A 408 63.75 17.49 12.40
N GLN A 409 63.57 16.98 11.18
CA GLN A 409 64.57 16.16 10.48
C GLN A 409 65.84 16.95 10.15
N LEU A 410 65.71 18.21 9.69
CA LEU A 410 66.85 19.09 9.41
C LEU A 410 67.67 19.40 10.67
N GLN A 411 67.01 19.68 11.80
CA GLN A 411 67.67 19.93 13.09
C GLN A 411 68.47 18.71 13.58
N ARG A 412 67.92 17.50 13.41
CA ARG A 412 68.62 16.27 13.79
C ARG A 412 69.87 16.02 12.94
N PHE A 413 69.79 16.28 11.65
CA PHE A 413 70.93 16.17 10.77
C PHE A 413 72.06 17.15 11.16
N GLN A 414 71.71 18.39 11.50
CA GLN A 414 72.68 19.38 11.98
C GLN A 414 73.30 18.97 13.33
N ALA A 415 72.51 18.43 14.25
CA ALA A 415 73.00 17.93 15.53
C ALA A 415 73.96 16.73 15.36
N GLN A 416 73.68 15.82 14.42
CA GLN A 416 74.59 14.70 14.09
C GLN A 416 75.93 15.20 13.54
N GLN A 417 75.91 16.21 12.65
CA GLN A 417 77.15 16.79 12.13
C GLN A 417 77.96 17.49 13.23
N ALA A 418 77.29 18.22 14.12
CA ALA A 418 77.94 18.87 15.25
C ALA A 418 78.57 17.83 16.20
N ALA A 419 77.85 16.76 16.53
CA ALA A 419 78.36 15.66 17.36
C ALA A 419 79.58 14.97 16.72
N THR A 420 79.54 14.69 15.41
CA THR A 420 80.66 14.06 14.69
C THR A 420 81.91 14.95 14.68
N ARG A 421 81.73 16.28 14.56
CA ARG A 421 82.84 17.24 14.67
C ARG A 421 83.44 17.28 16.07
N LEU A 422 82.61 17.20 17.10
CA LEU A 422 83.07 17.10 18.50
C LEU A 422 83.83 15.79 18.74
N GLU A 423 83.32 14.66 18.25
CA GLU A 423 83.99 13.34 18.31
C GLU A 423 85.39 13.37 17.67
N ALA A 424 85.60 14.15 16.60
CA ALA A 424 86.90 14.30 15.94
C ALA A 424 87.95 15.11 16.74
N THR A 425 87.52 15.90 17.73
CA THR A 425 88.40 16.74 18.57
C THR A 425 88.80 16.06 19.89
N MET A 426 88.20 14.92 20.23
CA MET A 426 88.42 14.22 21.50
C MET A 426 89.54 13.17 21.42
N PRO A 427 90.20 12.84 22.55
CA PRO A 427 91.11 11.70 22.64
C PRO A 427 90.46 10.37 22.22
N PRO A 428 91.20 9.43 21.61
CA PRO A 428 90.65 8.27 20.89
C PRO A 428 89.88 7.27 21.75
N GLU A 429 90.16 7.22 23.06
CA GLU A 429 89.48 6.32 24.00
C GLU A 429 88.14 6.91 24.45
N GLN A 430 88.08 8.23 24.69
CA GLN A 430 86.84 8.95 24.99
C GLN A 430 85.91 9.02 23.77
N ALA A 431 86.46 9.21 22.57
CA ALA A 431 85.70 9.22 21.32
C ALA A 431 84.96 7.89 21.06
N LYS A 432 85.55 6.74 21.42
CA LYS A 432 84.89 5.42 21.31
C LYS A 432 83.69 5.29 22.24
N ILE A 433 83.81 5.77 23.47
CA ILE A 433 82.72 5.74 24.47
C ILE A 433 81.58 6.67 24.02
N HIS A 434 81.91 7.89 23.58
CA HIS A 434 80.92 8.84 23.05
C HIS A 434 80.21 8.30 21.81
N LYS A 435 80.93 7.67 20.88
CA LYS A 435 80.34 7.01 19.70
C LYS A 435 79.40 5.86 20.09
N MET A 436 79.78 5.05 21.07
CA MET A 436 78.94 3.94 21.55
C MET A 436 77.65 4.45 22.21
N ASN A 437 77.75 5.50 23.03
CA ASN A 437 76.59 6.13 23.66
C ASN A 437 75.68 6.80 22.63
N ARG A 438 76.23 7.51 21.65
CA ARG A 438 75.46 8.08 20.53
C ARG A 438 74.68 7.01 19.77
N LEU A 439 75.33 5.90 19.39
CA LEU A 439 74.66 4.81 18.67
C LEU A 439 73.58 4.10 19.53
N ALA A 440 73.69 4.14 20.85
CA ALA A 440 72.66 3.64 21.76
C ALA A 440 71.50 4.64 21.89
N GLU A 441 71.79 5.94 22.00
CA GLU A 441 70.81 7.03 22.03
C GLU A 441 70.05 7.17 20.72
N GLU A 442 70.71 7.04 19.56
CA GLU A 442 70.09 7.04 18.24
C GLU A 442 69.10 5.88 18.07
N ARG A 443 69.45 4.68 18.57
CA ARG A 443 68.53 3.54 18.55
C ARG A 443 67.31 3.75 19.46
N ARG A 444 67.50 4.35 20.64
CA ARG A 444 66.38 4.70 21.54
C ARG A 444 65.50 5.77 20.92
N ALA A 445 66.08 6.86 20.41
CA ALA A 445 65.37 7.93 19.73
C ALA A 445 64.58 7.41 18.51
N ALA A 446 65.13 6.49 17.72
CA ALA A 446 64.43 5.89 16.59
C ALA A 446 63.21 5.05 17.04
N LEU A 447 63.31 4.31 18.15
CA LEU A 447 62.18 3.58 18.72
C LEU A 447 61.13 4.54 19.31
N ASP A 448 61.56 5.57 20.02
CA ASP A 448 60.69 6.61 20.57
C ASP A 448 59.95 7.38 19.47
N ASP A 449 60.61 7.66 18.34
CA ASP A 449 60.01 8.28 17.16
C ASP A 449 58.97 7.39 16.50
N MET A 450 59.28 6.10 16.37
CA MET A 450 58.34 5.12 15.83
C MET A 450 57.08 5.07 16.71
N MET A 451 57.24 4.98 18.04
CA MET A 451 56.12 4.99 18.99
C MET A 451 55.35 6.32 18.96
N ALA A 452 56.03 7.45 18.96
CA ALA A 452 55.39 8.77 18.90
C ALA A 452 54.64 8.99 17.58
N SER A 453 55.17 8.49 16.46
CA SER A 453 54.49 8.57 15.17
C SER A 453 53.24 7.69 15.12
N ALA A 454 53.28 6.50 15.73
CA ALA A 454 52.13 5.62 15.86
C ALA A 454 51.05 6.22 16.78
N ALA A 455 51.46 6.75 17.94
CA ALA A 455 50.55 7.43 18.87
C ALA A 455 49.90 8.67 18.24
N ALA A 456 50.65 9.49 17.50
CA ALA A 456 50.12 10.65 16.80
C ALA A 456 49.15 10.28 15.67
N ARG A 457 49.37 9.14 14.98
CA ARG A 457 48.42 8.62 13.98
C ARG A 457 47.14 8.17 14.67
N GLN A 458 47.25 7.38 15.74
CA GLN A 458 46.10 6.91 16.49
C GLN A 458 45.29 8.08 17.07
N GLU A 459 45.95 9.11 17.61
CA GLU A 459 45.26 10.30 18.11
C GLU A 459 44.54 11.07 17.00
N ARG A 460 45.13 11.17 15.80
CA ARG A 460 44.43 11.76 14.64
C ARG A 460 43.23 10.93 14.22
N ASP A 461 43.38 9.62 14.12
CA ASP A 461 42.28 8.71 13.77
C ASP A 461 41.16 8.77 14.82
N GLU A 462 41.51 8.90 16.10
CA GLU A 462 40.56 9.08 17.20
C GLU A 462 39.84 10.42 17.15
N ARG A 463 40.55 11.52 16.88
CA ARG A 463 39.92 12.85 16.69
C ARG A 463 39.01 12.86 15.48
N ARG A 464 39.47 12.30 14.35
CA ARG A 464 38.66 12.18 13.13
C ARG A 464 37.41 11.35 13.37
N ALA A 465 37.51 10.25 14.13
CA ALA A 465 36.34 9.45 14.51
C ALA A 465 35.38 10.22 15.45
N GLN A 466 35.88 11.03 16.37
CA GLN A 466 35.05 11.87 17.24
C GLN A 466 34.34 12.97 16.45
N ASP A 467 35.06 13.67 15.58
CA ASP A 467 34.51 14.70 14.69
C ASP A 467 33.44 14.11 13.76
N ALA A 468 33.67 12.91 13.24
CA ALA A 468 32.69 12.20 12.41
C ALA A 468 31.40 11.88 13.17
N ILE A 469 31.50 11.44 14.42
CA ILE A 469 30.32 11.13 15.25
C ILE A 469 29.56 12.42 15.60
N ALA A 470 30.28 13.52 15.80
CA ALA A 470 29.71 14.83 16.13
C ALA A 470 29.22 15.61 14.90
N SER A 471 29.39 15.07 13.69
CA SER A 471 29.08 15.78 12.46
C SER A 471 27.57 16.03 12.30
N PRO A 472 27.17 16.96 11.41
CA PRO A 472 25.79 17.12 11.01
C PRO A 472 25.16 15.81 10.55
N ARG A 473 23.89 15.61 10.88
CA ARG A 473 23.14 14.41 10.49
C ARG A 473 22.56 14.58 9.10
N MET A 474 22.61 13.51 8.31
CA MET A 474 22.07 13.48 6.96
C MET A 474 20.65 12.91 6.95
N SER A 475 19.89 13.30 5.92
CA SER A 475 18.58 12.71 5.67
C SER A 475 18.70 11.23 5.31
N THR A 476 17.75 10.42 5.78
CA THR A 476 17.73 8.97 5.50
C THR A 476 17.70 8.64 4.01
N LYS A 477 17.11 9.54 3.18
CA LYS A 477 17.14 9.43 1.73
C LYS A 477 18.54 9.61 1.16
N ALA A 478 19.26 10.66 1.55
CA ALA A 478 20.62 10.91 1.07
C ALA A 478 21.59 9.79 1.46
N VAL A 479 21.44 9.24 2.68
CA VAL A 479 22.21 8.07 3.12
C VAL A 479 21.95 6.87 2.22
N ALA A 480 20.68 6.58 1.90
CA ALA A 480 20.33 5.43 1.08
C ALA A 480 20.79 5.59 -0.37
N GLU A 481 20.72 6.80 -0.94
CA GLU A 481 21.25 7.10 -2.27
C GLU A 481 22.78 6.92 -2.33
N ALA A 482 23.51 7.38 -1.32
CA ALA A 482 24.95 7.13 -1.21
C ALA A 482 25.28 5.64 -1.09
N CYS A 483 24.53 4.90 -0.25
CA CYS A 483 24.67 3.44 -0.15
C CYS A 483 24.38 2.73 -1.48
N LEU A 484 23.39 3.18 -2.25
CA LEU A 484 23.08 2.65 -3.57
C LEU A 484 24.21 2.93 -4.56
N ALA A 485 24.74 4.15 -4.59
CA ALA A 485 25.87 4.52 -5.44
C ALA A 485 27.09 3.64 -5.14
N TRP A 486 27.41 3.45 -3.86
CA TRP A 486 28.50 2.57 -3.44
C TRP A 486 28.27 1.10 -3.88
N LEU A 487 27.06 0.56 -3.75
CA LEU A 487 26.74 -0.80 -4.21
C LEU A 487 26.86 -0.96 -5.74
N ILE A 488 26.54 0.08 -6.50
CA ILE A 488 26.72 0.13 -7.96
C ILE A 488 28.21 0.18 -8.32
N GLU A 489 29.01 0.95 -7.59
CA GLU A 489 30.46 1.04 -7.79
C GLU A 489 31.18 -0.28 -7.50
N GLN A 490 30.77 -1.00 -6.44
CA GLN A 490 31.28 -2.34 -6.16
C GLN A 490 30.80 -3.40 -7.19
N GLY A 491 29.81 -3.07 -8.02
CA GLY A 491 29.29 -3.97 -9.06
C GLY A 491 28.36 -5.07 -8.54
N LEU A 492 27.88 -4.96 -7.29
CA LEU A 492 26.95 -5.91 -6.67
C LEU A 492 25.52 -5.78 -7.23
N ILE A 493 25.22 -4.63 -7.84
CA ILE A 493 23.91 -4.21 -8.32
C ILE A 493 24.04 -3.59 -9.73
N GLY A 494 23.01 -3.74 -10.55
CA GLY A 494 22.92 -3.11 -11.87
C GLY A 494 22.81 -1.58 -11.78
N ARG A 495 23.41 -0.87 -12.75
CA ARG A 495 23.44 0.61 -12.78
C ARG A 495 22.06 1.27 -12.84
N GLU A 496 21.03 0.54 -13.26
CA GLU A 496 19.66 1.04 -13.44
C GLU A 496 18.76 0.73 -12.24
N TRP A 497 19.29 0.14 -11.17
CA TRP A 497 18.48 -0.25 -10.03
C TRP A 497 18.02 0.95 -9.22
N THR A 498 16.73 0.94 -8.86
CA THR A 498 16.15 1.90 -7.92
C THR A 498 16.20 1.39 -6.49
N LEU A 499 16.04 2.30 -5.51
CA LEU A 499 15.93 1.93 -4.09
C LEU A 499 14.82 0.90 -3.84
N ASP A 500 13.74 0.96 -4.62
CA ASP A 500 12.59 0.05 -4.51
C ASP A 500 12.92 -1.37 -4.96
N GLN A 501 13.67 -1.49 -6.05
CA GLN A 501 14.12 -2.78 -6.57
C GLN A 501 15.16 -3.40 -5.62
N LEU A 502 16.07 -2.59 -5.08
CA LEU A 502 17.01 -3.04 -4.06
C LEU A 502 16.27 -3.52 -2.80
N ALA A 503 15.34 -2.75 -2.27
CA ALA A 503 14.58 -3.13 -1.08
C ALA A 503 13.75 -4.41 -1.30
N GLU A 504 13.12 -4.58 -2.47
CA GLU A 504 12.41 -5.82 -2.82
C GLU A 504 13.36 -7.02 -2.86
N ALA A 505 14.54 -6.84 -3.43
CA ALA A 505 15.57 -7.88 -3.49
C ALA A 505 16.09 -8.26 -2.10
N VAL A 506 16.30 -7.28 -1.21
CA VAL A 506 16.69 -7.52 0.19
C VAL A 506 15.58 -8.25 0.95
N LEU A 507 14.30 -7.88 0.75
CA LEU A 507 13.19 -8.61 1.36
C LEU A 507 13.13 -10.06 0.87
N TYR A 508 13.33 -10.28 -0.42
CA TYR A 508 13.40 -11.62 -0.98
C TYR A 508 14.56 -12.41 -0.35
N LEU A 509 15.74 -11.80 -0.23
CA LEU A 509 16.89 -12.36 0.48
C LEU A 509 16.56 -12.75 1.93
N MET A 510 15.87 -11.89 2.69
CA MET A 510 15.48 -12.17 4.08
C MET A 510 14.58 -13.40 4.24
N VAL A 511 13.85 -13.77 3.19
CA VAL A 511 12.94 -14.92 3.18
C VAL A 511 13.64 -16.20 2.74
N VAL A 512 14.53 -16.09 1.75
CA VAL A 512 15.30 -17.23 1.23
C VAL A 512 16.38 -17.66 2.22
N ASP A 513 17.01 -16.71 2.90
CA ASP A 513 18.02 -16.98 3.92
C ASP A 513 17.37 -17.55 5.19
N GLN A 514 17.23 -18.86 5.21
CA GLN A 514 16.77 -19.63 6.38
C GLN A 514 17.94 -20.13 7.23
N SER A 515 19.16 -19.65 6.98
CA SER A 515 20.33 -20.12 7.72
C SER A 515 20.23 -19.73 9.20
N GLN A 516 20.34 -20.73 10.08
CA GLN A 516 20.30 -20.49 11.54
C GLN A 516 21.64 -19.99 12.08
N SER A 517 22.65 -19.79 11.24
CA SER A 517 23.97 -19.29 11.63
C SER A 517 23.90 -17.80 11.95
N GLU A 518 24.71 -17.33 12.91
CA GLU A 518 24.92 -15.89 13.15
C GLU A 518 25.56 -15.18 11.95
N GLU A 519 26.10 -15.95 11.01
CA GLU A 519 26.72 -15.45 9.78
C GLU A 519 25.70 -15.15 8.66
N GLY A 520 24.43 -15.54 8.84
CA GLY A 520 23.34 -15.30 7.88
C GLY A 520 23.17 -13.81 7.57
N GLU A 521 23.00 -13.49 6.29
CA GLU A 521 22.95 -12.10 5.81
C GLU A 521 21.69 -11.39 6.30
N ALA A 522 20.56 -12.10 6.32
CA ALA A 522 19.30 -11.56 6.81
C ALA A 522 19.41 -11.14 8.29
N ARG A 523 20.11 -11.93 9.11
CA ARG A 523 20.33 -11.60 10.53
C ARG A 523 21.27 -10.41 10.71
N LYS A 524 22.32 -10.30 9.89
CA LYS A 524 23.21 -9.14 9.91
C LYS A 524 22.45 -7.86 9.58
N VAL A 525 21.59 -7.88 8.56
CA VAL A 525 20.74 -6.74 8.19
C VAL A 525 19.82 -6.34 9.35
N VAL A 526 19.14 -7.33 9.96
CA VAL A 526 18.22 -7.07 11.08
C VAL A 526 18.96 -6.55 12.32
N LYS A 527 20.13 -7.12 12.64
CA LYS A 527 20.97 -6.65 13.73
C LYS A 527 21.38 -5.19 13.53
N VAL A 528 21.79 -4.82 12.32
CA VAL A 528 22.13 -3.43 11.99
C VAL A 528 20.90 -2.51 12.12
N LEU A 529 19.72 -2.96 11.68
CA LEU A 529 18.47 -2.19 11.83
C LEU A 529 18.08 -1.96 13.30
N ASP A 530 18.23 -2.99 14.15
CA ASP A 530 17.90 -2.90 15.57
C ASP A 530 18.91 -2.03 16.33
N GLU A 531 20.20 -2.20 16.04
CA GLU A 531 21.23 -1.30 16.58
C GLU A 531 20.96 0.14 16.10
N TRP A 532 20.56 0.33 14.83
CA TRP A 532 20.24 1.65 14.29
C TRP A 532 19.09 2.31 15.02
N MET A 533 17.99 1.58 15.19
CA MET A 533 16.88 2.06 15.98
C MET A 533 17.31 2.43 17.42
N SER A 534 18.18 1.62 18.04
CA SER A 534 18.65 1.84 19.40
C SER A 534 19.44 3.15 19.57
N TRP A 535 20.38 3.47 18.66
CA TRP A 535 21.18 4.69 18.79
C TRP A 535 20.41 5.94 18.38
N ALA A 536 19.48 5.81 17.44
CA ALA A 536 18.58 6.90 17.09
C ALA A 536 17.62 7.24 18.24
N ALA A 537 17.19 6.25 19.03
CA ALA A 537 16.39 6.46 20.24
C ALA A 537 17.19 7.16 21.37
N VAL A 538 18.45 6.77 21.57
CA VAL A 538 19.36 7.37 22.57
C VAL A 538 19.84 8.77 22.16
N GLY A 539 19.67 9.15 20.89
CA GLY A 539 19.95 10.50 20.40
C GLY A 539 21.38 10.69 19.89
N GLY A 540 22.10 9.62 19.55
CA GLY A 540 23.44 9.71 18.95
C GLY A 540 24.16 8.36 18.87
N MET A 541 25.12 8.27 17.95
CA MET A 541 25.93 7.07 17.70
C MET A 541 27.16 7.02 18.61
N LYS A 542 27.55 5.81 19.05
CA LYS A 542 28.78 5.57 19.82
C LYS A 542 29.88 4.98 18.93
N LYS A 543 31.15 5.13 19.34
CA LYS A 543 32.31 4.55 18.64
C LYS A 543 32.20 3.03 18.43
N THR A 544 31.63 2.30 19.40
CA THR A 544 31.41 0.85 19.28
C THR A 544 30.46 0.51 18.13
N GLN A 545 29.43 1.32 17.89
CA GLN A 545 28.45 1.11 16.82
C GLN A 545 29.05 1.42 15.45
N VAL A 546 29.93 2.42 15.36
CA VAL A 546 30.70 2.70 14.12
C VAL A 546 31.55 1.49 13.73
N ASN A 547 32.18 0.82 14.70
CA ASN A 547 32.97 -0.39 14.42
C ASN A 547 32.09 -1.54 13.92
N VAL A 548 30.89 -1.73 14.49
CA VAL A 548 29.95 -2.76 14.00
C VAL A 548 29.52 -2.49 12.56
N LEU A 549 29.33 -1.21 12.20
CA LEU A 549 29.05 -0.81 10.82
C LEU A 549 30.23 -1.05 9.88
N TYR A 550 31.46 -0.85 10.37
CA TYR A 550 32.67 -1.12 9.60
C TYR A 550 32.79 -2.61 9.24
N ASP A 551 32.44 -3.49 10.17
CA ASP A 551 32.45 -4.94 9.96
C ASP A 551 31.30 -5.41 9.05
N ASN A 552 30.20 -4.66 8.97
CA ASN A 552 28.97 -5.05 8.27
C ASN A 552 28.50 -4.01 7.23
N LYS A 553 29.41 -3.48 6.40
CA LYS A 553 29.09 -2.43 5.41
C LYS A 553 27.95 -2.82 4.46
N LEU A 554 27.99 -4.03 3.90
CA LEU A 554 26.95 -4.53 2.98
C LEU A 554 25.57 -4.57 3.64
N ALA A 555 25.50 -5.10 4.87
CA ALA A 555 24.25 -5.20 5.61
C ALA A 555 23.71 -3.80 5.98
N PHE A 556 24.58 -2.84 6.24
CA PHE A 556 24.21 -1.44 6.45
C PHE A 556 23.61 -0.80 5.19
N CYS A 557 24.19 -1.02 4.01
CA CYS A 557 23.63 -0.52 2.75
C CYS A 557 22.23 -1.10 2.47
N TYR A 558 22.03 -2.40 2.73
CA TYR A 558 20.71 -3.04 2.63
C TYR A 558 19.72 -2.49 3.65
N ALA A 559 20.14 -2.30 4.91
CA ALA A 559 19.33 -1.69 5.94
C ALA A 559 18.92 -0.26 5.58
N ALA A 560 19.83 0.54 5.03
CA ALA A 560 19.56 1.92 4.59
C ALA A 560 18.49 1.98 3.49
N ALA A 561 18.53 1.06 2.53
CA ALA A 561 17.49 0.96 1.49
C ALA A 561 16.11 0.65 2.10
N LEU A 562 16.01 -0.30 3.04
CA LEU A 562 14.75 -0.63 3.72
C LEU A 562 14.20 0.56 4.52
N VAL A 563 15.06 1.26 5.28
CA VAL A 563 14.67 2.44 6.07
C VAL A 563 14.20 3.58 5.17
N ALA A 564 14.87 3.83 4.05
CA ALA A 564 14.48 4.89 3.11
C ALA A 564 13.13 4.63 2.47
N VAL A 565 12.87 3.38 2.05
CA VAL A 565 11.56 2.98 1.51
C VAL A 565 10.45 3.15 2.52
N VAL A 566 10.69 2.77 3.79
CA VAL A 566 9.73 3.03 4.87
C VAL A 566 9.54 4.54 5.07
N ASN A 567 10.61 5.34 5.01
CA ASN A 567 10.52 6.80 5.19
C ASN A 567 9.67 7.46 4.12
N GLU A 568 9.93 7.10 2.87
CA GLU A 568 9.15 7.58 1.74
C GLU A 568 7.69 7.16 1.89
N SER A 569 7.40 5.91 2.27
CA SER A 569 6.01 5.50 2.48
C SER A 569 5.32 6.25 3.62
N VAL A 570 6.03 6.60 4.70
CA VAL A 570 5.49 7.32 5.87
C VAL A 570 5.25 8.80 5.54
N ASN A 571 6.10 9.40 4.70
CA ASN A 571 5.97 10.80 4.28
C ASN A 571 5.01 10.95 3.08
N SER A 572 5.00 9.96 2.19
CA SER A 572 4.12 9.85 1.03
C SER A 572 2.85 9.05 1.32
N ALA A 573 2.57 8.70 2.58
CA ALA A 573 1.32 8.08 3.03
C ALA A 573 0.15 9.05 2.77
N SER A 574 -0.18 9.16 1.50
CA SER A 574 -1.36 9.74 0.93
C SER A 574 -2.50 8.81 1.29
N GLY A 575 -2.90 8.86 2.56
CA GLY A 575 -4.19 8.39 3.05
C GLY A 575 -4.53 6.88 2.97
N ARG A 576 -3.92 6.06 2.10
CA ARG A 576 -4.30 4.66 1.89
C ARG A 576 -4.17 3.80 3.16
N SER A 577 -3.10 4.01 3.96
CA SER A 577 -2.92 3.31 5.25
C SER A 577 -4.01 3.72 6.26
N LYS A 578 -4.26 5.03 6.40
CA LYS A 578 -5.31 5.55 7.29
C LYS A 578 -6.70 5.07 6.88
N ALA A 579 -6.99 5.10 5.58
CA ALA A 579 -8.26 4.62 5.02
C ALA A 579 -8.46 3.12 5.28
N GLY A 580 -7.40 2.31 5.16
CA GLY A 580 -7.44 0.88 5.48
C GLY A 580 -7.73 0.60 6.96
N ALA A 581 -7.06 1.32 7.87
CA ALA A 581 -7.29 1.21 9.30
C ALA A 581 -8.71 1.65 9.71
N ASP A 582 -9.17 2.81 9.24
CA ASP A 582 -10.51 3.31 9.52
C ASP A 582 -11.58 2.38 8.92
N MET A 583 -11.34 1.83 7.72
CA MET A 583 -12.20 0.82 7.10
C MET A 583 -12.31 -0.45 7.96
N LEU A 584 -11.19 -1.00 8.46
CA LEU A 584 -11.23 -2.21 9.28
C LEU A 584 -11.97 -2.01 10.60
N ASP A 585 -11.81 -0.84 11.22
CA ASP A 585 -12.60 -0.47 12.39
C ASP A 585 -14.10 -0.40 12.06
N CYS A 586 -14.46 0.20 10.91
CA CYS A 586 -15.84 0.23 10.43
C CYS A 586 -16.40 -1.17 10.16
N LEU A 587 -15.60 -2.06 9.54
CA LEU A 587 -15.99 -3.45 9.29
C LEU A 587 -16.23 -4.25 10.58
N ARG A 588 -15.55 -3.90 11.69
CA ARG A 588 -15.81 -4.49 13.01
C ARG A 588 -17.09 -3.97 13.64
N LEU A 589 -17.46 -2.71 13.39
CA LEU A 589 -18.66 -2.08 13.92
C LEU A 589 -19.94 -2.56 13.21
N TRP A 590 -19.91 -2.66 11.88
CA TRP A 590 -21.06 -3.07 11.07
C TRP A 590 -20.82 -4.44 10.43
N ARG A 591 -21.56 -5.44 10.91
CA ARG A 591 -21.54 -6.78 10.31
C ARG A 591 -22.43 -6.87 9.07
N LYS A 592 -23.59 -6.21 9.07
CA LYS A 592 -24.57 -6.26 7.99
C LYS A 592 -24.90 -4.86 7.50
N VAL A 593 -25.06 -4.71 6.18
CA VAL A 593 -25.45 -3.47 5.52
C VAL A 593 -26.57 -3.72 4.51
N ARG A 594 -27.35 -2.67 4.22
CA ARG A 594 -28.39 -2.67 3.20
C ARG A 594 -27.85 -2.06 1.92
N LEU A 595 -27.87 -2.82 0.83
CA LEU A 595 -27.44 -2.37 -0.48
C LEU A 595 -28.66 -2.11 -1.36
N GLY A 596 -28.88 -0.87 -1.78
CA GLY A 596 -30.09 -0.44 -2.49
C GLY A 596 -29.87 0.79 -3.33
#